data_AF-A0A534ZA72-F1
#
_entry.id   AF-A0A534ZA72-F1
#
_cell.length_a   1.000
_cell.length_b   1.000
_cell.length_c   1.000
_cell.angle_alpha   90.00
_cell.angle_beta   90.00
_cell.angle_gamma   90.00
#
_symmetry.space_group_name_H-M   'P 1'
#
loop_
_entity.id
_entity.type
_entity.pdbx_description
1 polymer ?
#
loop_
_entity_poly.entity_id
_entity_poly.type
_entity_poly.pdbx_seq_one_letter_code
_entity_poly.pdbx_strand_id
1 'polypeptide(L)'
;MKRLVSWTPAPGTPPLPHDAIGDREDESAGLAVMRIRYSDGSPGVLTVSCHLNGTSDAVFEGITTTKGYIDYWNKESPPAPPGNADRTNFHVLKEDEH
;
A
#
# COMPACT_ATOMS: atom_id res chain seq x y z
N MET A 1 11.90 2.93 -14.14
CA MET A 1 11.87 4.03 -13.17
C MET A 1 10.71 3.80 -12.23
N LYS A 2 10.95 3.88 -10.91
CA LYS A 2 9.93 3.86 -9.87
C LYS A 2 10.22 5.08 -8.99
N ARG A 3 9.23 5.93 -8.74
CA ARG A 3 9.41 7.14 -7.93
C ARG A 3 8.19 7.35 -7.05
N LEU A 4 8.40 7.51 -5.74
CA LEU A 4 7.35 7.94 -4.82
C LEU A 4 6.87 9.35 -5.21
N VAL A 5 5.57 9.51 -5.38
CA VAL A 5 4.93 10.79 -5.67
C VAL A 5 4.42 11.42 -4.38
N SER A 6 3.75 10.64 -3.55
CA SER A 6 3.26 11.06 -2.25
C SER A 6 3.15 9.85 -1.32
N TRP A 7 3.37 10.13 -0.04
CA TRP A 7 3.05 9.25 1.08
C TRP A 7 2.14 10.03 2.03
N THR A 8 1.04 9.42 2.46
CA THR A 8 0.14 10.00 3.45
C THR A 8 -0.20 8.94 4.48
N PRO A 9 0.34 9.01 5.70
CA PRO A 9 0.04 8.04 6.74
C PRO A 9 -1.42 8.15 7.17
N ALA A 10 -2.00 7.03 7.59
CA ALA A 10 -3.33 6.97 8.19
C ALA A 10 -3.24 6.42 9.63
N PRO A 11 -4.21 6.74 10.51
CA PRO A 11 -4.33 6.08 11.81
C PRO A 11 -4.52 4.57 11.63
N GLY A 12 -4.02 3.78 12.59
CA GLY A 12 -4.13 2.33 12.61
C GLY A 12 -3.40 1.75 13.81
N THR A 13 -3.73 0.51 14.18
CA THR A 13 -3.14 -0.20 15.33
C THR A 13 -2.27 -1.37 14.84
N PRO A 14 -0.96 -1.15 14.64
CA PRO A 14 0.01 -2.23 14.49
C PRO A 14 0.31 -2.93 15.85
N PRO A 15 1.01 -4.09 15.84
CA PRO A 15 1.46 -4.83 14.67
C PRO A 15 0.40 -5.79 14.13
N LEU A 16 0.45 -6.06 12.82
CA LEU A 16 -0.32 -7.15 12.22
C LEU A 16 0.22 -8.51 12.69
N PRO A 17 -0.66 -9.48 12.97
CA PRO A 17 -0.21 -10.84 13.28
C PRO A 17 0.49 -11.42 12.06
N HIS A 18 1.63 -12.08 12.29
CA HIS A 18 2.42 -12.75 11.25
C HIS A 18 3.07 -11.84 10.19
N ASP A 19 3.21 -10.54 10.44
CA ASP A 19 4.16 -9.77 9.66
C ASP A 19 5.59 -10.19 10.01
N ALA A 20 6.32 -10.65 9.00
CA ALA A 20 7.72 -11.10 9.10
C ALA A 20 8.65 -10.25 8.24
N ILE A 21 8.17 -9.09 7.78
CA ILE A 21 8.91 -8.12 7.00
C ILE A 21 9.19 -6.91 7.92
N GLY A 22 10.37 -6.29 7.78
CA GLY A 22 10.71 -5.04 8.49
C GLY A 22 10.71 -5.10 10.03
N ASP A 23 10.83 -3.94 10.65
CA ASP A 23 10.57 -3.75 12.09
C ASP A 23 9.07 -3.49 12.30
N ARG A 24 8.47 -4.16 13.27
CA ARG A 24 7.04 -4.05 13.60
C ARG A 24 6.67 -2.66 14.12
N GLU A 25 7.63 -1.96 14.71
CA GLU A 25 7.42 -0.59 15.20
C GLU A 25 7.30 0.43 14.05
N ASP A 26 7.75 0.07 12.84
CA ASP A 26 7.66 0.92 11.65
C ASP A 26 6.39 0.66 10.82
N GLU A 27 5.52 -0.26 11.26
CA GLU A 27 4.27 -0.59 10.60
C GLU A 27 3.30 0.60 10.54
N SER A 28 2.71 0.83 9.37
CA SER A 28 1.80 1.96 9.16
C SER A 28 0.69 1.63 8.17
N ALA A 29 -0.52 2.09 8.50
CA ALA A 29 -1.58 2.31 7.52
C ALA A 29 -1.27 3.55 6.67
N GLY A 30 -1.93 3.70 5.52
CA GLY A 30 -1.78 4.91 4.72
C GLY A 30 -1.99 4.73 3.22
N LEU A 31 -1.61 5.77 2.47
CA LEU A 31 -1.72 5.83 1.02
C LEU A 31 -0.37 6.21 0.40
N ALA A 32 0.19 5.29 -0.38
CA ALA A 32 1.38 5.52 -1.19
C ALA A 32 1.02 5.63 -2.68
N VAL A 33 1.42 6.72 -3.33
CA VAL A 33 1.23 6.92 -4.77
C VAL A 33 2.60 6.94 -5.44
N MET A 34 2.78 6.09 -6.44
CA MET A 34 4.06 5.87 -7.11
C MET A 34 3.92 6.05 -8.61
N ARG A 35 4.89 6.73 -9.24
CA ARG A 35 5.09 6.65 -10.69
C ARG A 35 5.84 5.37 -11.02
N ILE A 36 5.32 4.59 -11.96
CA ILE A 36 5.90 3.33 -12.42
C ILE A 36 6.10 3.34 -13.93
N ARG A 37 6.93 2.41 -14.41
CA ARG A 37 6.95 1.97 -15.81
C ARG A 37 6.70 0.47 -15.85
N TYR A 38 5.81 0.05 -16.73
CA TYR A 38 5.60 -1.36 -17.03
C TYR A 38 6.78 -1.92 -17.83
N SER A 39 6.86 -3.25 -17.90
CA SER A 39 7.91 -3.96 -18.64
C SER A 39 7.91 -3.63 -20.14
N ASP A 40 6.75 -3.31 -20.71
CA ASP A 40 6.60 -2.85 -22.09
C ASP A 40 6.97 -1.36 -22.30
N GLY A 41 7.49 -0.71 -21.26
CA GLY A 41 7.95 0.68 -21.29
C GLY A 41 6.85 1.72 -21.07
N SER A 42 5.57 1.33 -21.06
CA SER A 42 4.46 2.27 -20.86
C SER A 42 4.46 2.88 -19.44
N PRO A 43 4.07 4.17 -19.31
CA PRO A 43 3.99 4.83 -18.01
C PRO A 43 2.71 4.44 -17.26
N GLY A 44 2.80 4.46 -15.93
CA GLY A 44 1.66 4.23 -15.05
C GLY A 44 1.81 4.88 -13.68
N VAL A 45 0.73 4.83 -12.92
CA VAL A 45 0.68 5.20 -11.50
C VAL A 45 0.20 3.99 -10.72
N LEU A 46 0.97 3.57 -9.71
CA LEU A 46 0.57 2.57 -8.73
C LEU A 46 0.14 3.29 -7.46
N THR A 47 -1.08 3.03 -7.01
CA THR A 47 -1.56 3.44 -5.70
C THR A 47 -1.64 2.22 -4.81
N VAL A 48 -0.99 2.26 -3.65
CA VAL A 48 -1.05 1.23 -2.61
C VAL A 48 -1.71 1.87 -1.40
N SER A 49 -2.69 1.19 -0.84
CA SER A 49 -3.49 1.69 0.27
C SER A 49 -3.60 0.61 1.34
N CYS A 50 -3.27 0.99 2.58
CA CYS A 50 -3.29 0.10 3.74
C CYS A 50 -4.34 0.55 4.75
N HIS A 51 -5.26 -0.36 5.09
CA HIS A 51 -6.25 -0.27 6.16
C HIS A 51 -5.88 -1.25 7.27
N LEU A 52 -5.49 -0.70 8.42
CA LEU A 52 -5.26 -1.45 9.64
C LEU A 52 -6.49 -1.35 10.56
N ASN A 53 -6.49 -2.14 11.64
CA ASN A 53 -7.50 -1.97 12.69
C ASN A 53 -7.47 -0.53 13.24
N GLY A 54 -8.62 0.14 13.28
CA GLY A 54 -8.75 1.54 13.67
C GLY A 54 -8.53 2.54 12.54
N THR A 55 -8.15 2.10 11.33
CA THR A 55 -8.19 2.95 10.13
C THR A 55 -9.64 3.15 9.70
N SER A 56 -9.96 4.32 9.13
CA SER A 56 -11.28 4.59 8.56
C SER A 56 -11.59 3.61 7.42
N ASP A 57 -12.79 3.05 7.39
CA ASP A 57 -13.27 2.16 6.31
C ASP A 57 -13.37 2.85 4.93
N ALA A 58 -13.20 4.18 4.89
CA ALA A 58 -13.02 4.91 3.63
C ALA A 58 -11.66 4.63 2.97
N VAL A 59 -10.67 4.16 3.75
CA VAL A 59 -9.37 3.70 3.25
C VAL A 59 -9.55 2.27 2.76
N PHE A 60 -9.36 2.07 1.45
CA PHE A 60 -9.36 0.75 0.83
C PHE A 60 -8.08 -0.01 1.19
N GLU A 61 -8.16 -1.34 1.29
CA GLU A 61 -7.00 -2.22 1.49
C GLU A 61 -6.62 -2.87 0.16
N GLY A 62 -5.42 -2.59 -0.36
CA GLY A 62 -4.96 -3.15 -1.63
C GLY A 62 -4.30 -2.15 -2.56
N ILE A 63 -4.41 -2.41 -3.87
CA ILE A 63 -3.80 -1.58 -4.92
C ILE A 63 -4.78 -1.17 -6.02
N THR A 64 -4.51 -0.03 -6.65
CA THR A 64 -5.02 0.31 -7.99
C THR A 64 -3.87 0.77 -8.86
N THR A 65 -4.01 0.66 -10.19
CA THR A 65 -2.93 1.08 -11.08
C THR A 65 -3.44 1.62 -12.40
N THR A 66 -2.74 2.59 -12.97
CA THR A 66 -3.02 3.09 -14.32
C THR A 66 -1.96 2.64 -15.31
N LYS A 67 -2.35 2.48 -16.58
CA LYS A 67 -1.43 2.30 -17.72
C LYS A 67 -1.88 3.18 -18.88
N GLY A 68 -1.11 4.22 -19.19
CA GLY A 68 -1.58 5.26 -20.11
C GLY A 68 -2.87 5.90 -19.61
N TYR A 69 -3.96 5.80 -20.37
CA TYR A 69 -5.28 6.33 -20.01
C TYR A 69 -6.22 5.29 -19.36
N ILE A 70 -5.76 4.04 -19.18
CA ILE A 70 -6.58 2.97 -18.59
C ILE A 70 -6.33 2.97 -17.08
N ASP A 71 -7.42 2.98 -16.31
CA ASP A 71 -7.41 2.75 -14.87
C ASP A 71 -7.82 1.31 -14.57
N TYR A 72 -6.95 0.57 -13.91
CA TYR A 72 -7.22 -0.77 -13.39
C TYR A 72 -7.58 -0.64 -11.92
N TRP A 73 -8.87 -0.77 -11.68
CA TRP A 73 -9.47 -0.73 -10.36
C TRP A 73 -10.39 -1.95 -10.22
N ASN A 74 -10.18 -2.71 -9.16
CA ASN A 74 -11.17 -3.65 -8.66
C ASN A 74 -11.00 -3.67 -7.15
N LYS A 75 -11.86 -2.90 -6.46
CA LYS A 75 -11.80 -2.81 -5.00
C LYS A 75 -12.58 -3.98 -4.42
N GLU A 76 -11.87 -5.04 -4.08
CA GLU A 76 -12.43 -6.15 -3.31
C GLU A 76 -12.00 -6.00 -1.86
N SER A 77 -12.96 -6.04 -0.93
CA SER A 77 -12.62 -6.10 0.48
C SER A 77 -11.87 -7.40 0.72
N PRO A 78 -10.74 -7.37 1.42
CA PRO A 78 -10.03 -8.58 1.76
C PRO A 78 -10.95 -9.56 2.50
N PRO A 79 -10.87 -10.86 2.19
CA PRO A 79 -11.67 -11.87 2.87
C PRO A 79 -11.40 -11.86 4.38
N ALA A 80 -12.44 -12.21 5.16
CA ALA A 80 -12.27 -12.43 6.59
C ALA A 80 -11.20 -13.52 6.84
N PRO A 81 -10.46 -13.47 7.96
CA PRO A 81 -9.51 -14.51 8.31
C PRO A 81 -10.13 -15.92 8.20
N PRO A 82 -9.42 -16.90 7.61
CA PRO A 82 -7.98 -16.91 7.31
C PRO A 82 -7.60 -16.41 5.89
N GLY A 83 -8.48 -15.70 5.18
CA GLY A 83 -8.19 -15.22 3.84
C GLY A 83 -7.12 -14.12 3.81
N ASN A 84 -6.17 -14.23 2.87
CA ASN A 84 -4.98 -13.36 2.76
C ASN A 84 -4.87 -12.59 1.43
N ALA A 85 -5.99 -12.41 0.72
CA ALA A 85 -6.01 -11.63 -0.52
C ALA A 85 -6.03 -10.12 -0.23
N ASP A 86 -5.43 -9.33 -1.12
CA ASP A 86 -5.44 -7.86 -1.17
C ASP A 86 -4.89 -7.13 0.07
N ARG A 87 -4.29 -7.84 1.02
CA ARG A 87 -3.64 -7.26 2.21
C ARG A 87 -2.36 -6.52 1.84
N THR A 88 -2.16 -5.35 2.43
CA THR A 88 -0.96 -4.53 2.32
C THR A 88 -0.55 -4.03 3.69
N ASN A 89 0.76 -3.85 3.90
CA ASN A 89 1.29 -3.19 5.08
C ASN A 89 2.50 -2.35 4.65
N PHE A 90 2.72 -1.21 5.29
CA PHE A 90 3.90 -0.39 5.06
C PHE A 90 4.83 -0.46 6.25
N HIS A 91 6.13 -0.63 6.01
CA HIS A 91 7.17 -0.29 6.97
C HIS A 91 7.81 1.01 6.53
N VAL A 92 7.63 2.08 7.30
CA VAL A 92 8.22 3.38 6.99
C VAL A 92 9.63 3.41 7.55
N LEU A 93 10.59 3.06 6.70
CA LEU A 93 12.00 3.17 7.06
C LEU A 93 12.37 4.63 7.30
N LYS A 94 13.01 4.91 8.43
CA LYS A 94 13.77 6.15 8.59
C LYS A 94 14.88 6.12 7.54
N GLU A 95 15.12 7.23 6.84
CA GLU A 95 16.33 7.32 6.02
C GLU A 95 17.52 7.01 6.94
N ASP A 96 18.40 6.10 6.51
CA ASP A 96 19.69 5.95 7.16
C ASP A 96 20.34 7.35 7.16
N GLU A 97 20.75 7.84 8.33
CA GLU A 97 21.64 9.00 8.42
C GLU A 97 23.01 8.61 7.81
N HIS A 98 23.13 8.47 6.48
CA HIS A 98 24.40 8.45 5.75
C HIS A 98 24.26 8.66 4.24
#